data_AF-A0A318V233-F1
#
_entry.id   AF-A0A318V233-F1
#
_cell.length_a   1.000
_cell.length_b   1.000
_cell.length_c   1.000
_cell.angle_alpha   90.00
_cell.angle_beta   90.00
_cell.angle_gamma   90.00
#
_symmetry.space_group_name_H-M   'P 1'
#
loop_
_entity.id
_entity.type
_entity.pdbx_description
1 polymer ?
#
loop_
_entity_poly.entity_id
_entity_poly.type
_entity_poly.pdbx_seq_one_letter_code
_entity_poly.pdbx_strand_id
1 'polypeptide(L)'
;MMTISPIRTISYYTNLAAEDYYLGSGEPPGEWYGLGCRHLKLYGETVEKESLEALINGGAPSGAPLVQNAYSDKRRLGWDCTFSAPKSVSVVWARAEEGL
;
A
#
# COMPACT_ATOMS: atom_id res chain seq x y z
N MET A 1 -16.06 -1.06 -8.46
CA MET A 1 -16.52 -1.80 -7.27
C MET A 1 -15.46 -1.65 -6.19
N MET A 2 -15.86 -1.51 -4.93
CA MET A 2 -14.94 -1.45 -3.80
C MET A 2 -15.13 -2.68 -2.93
N THR A 3 -14.04 -3.34 -2.59
CA THR A 3 -14.01 -4.48 -1.67
C THR A 3 -13.15 -4.10 -0.47
N ILE A 4 -13.60 -4.44 0.74
CA ILE A 4 -12.84 -4.17 1.97
C ILE A 4 -12.49 -5.50 2.63
N SER A 5 -11.20 -5.71 2.88
CA SER A 5 -10.68 -6.92 3.51
C SER A 5 -9.73 -6.59 4.67
N PRO A 6 -9.74 -7.35 5.77
CA PRO A 6 -8.77 -7.16 6.83
C PRO A 6 -7.39 -7.64 6.39
N ILE A 7 -6.36 -6.82 6.61
CA ILE A 7 -4.97 -7.22 6.34
C ILE A 7 -4.56 -8.28 7.37
N ARG A 8 -4.06 -9.42 6.87
CA ARG A 8 -3.58 -10.55 7.69
C ARG A 8 -2.07 -10.62 7.79
N THR A 9 -1.37 -10.33 6.69
CA THR A 9 0.09 -10.28 6.62
C THR A 9 0.49 -9.10 5.76
N ILE A 10 1.60 -8.46 6.10
CA ILE A 10 2.20 -7.41 5.28
C ILE A 10 2.98 -7.97 4.07
N SER A 11 3.39 -9.24 4.13
CA SER A 11 4.26 -9.87 3.13
C SER A 11 3.72 -9.78 1.71
N TYR A 12 2.40 -9.78 1.53
CA TYR A 12 1.79 -9.59 0.22
C TYR A 12 2.19 -8.25 -0.41
N TYR A 13 2.10 -7.15 0.35
CA TYR A 13 2.40 -5.80 -0.16
C TYR A 13 3.90 -5.56 -0.31
N THR A 14 4.73 -6.12 0.58
CA THR A 14 6.19 -5.92 0.53
C THR A 14 6.88 -6.82 -0.49
N ASN A 15 6.31 -7.97 -0.82
CA ASN A 15 6.84 -8.83 -1.89
C ASN A 15 6.43 -8.35 -3.27
N LEU A 16 5.23 -7.77 -3.43
CA LEU A 16 4.76 -7.24 -4.71
C LEU A 16 5.72 -6.17 -5.25
N ALA A 17 6.15 -5.24 -4.39
CA ALA A 17 7.17 -4.25 -4.71
C ALA A 17 8.56 -4.84 -5.07
N ALA A 18 8.86 -6.07 -4.62
CA ALA A 18 10.13 -6.74 -4.91
C ALA A 18 10.09 -7.57 -6.20
N GLU A 19 8.93 -8.09 -6.60
CA GLU A 19 8.74 -8.89 -7.81
C GLU A 19 8.93 -8.04 -9.09
N ASP A 20 8.74 -6.72 -9.00
CA ASP A 20 8.94 -5.77 -10.11
C ASP A 20 10.38 -5.74 -10.67
N TYR A 21 11.39 -6.11 -9.86
CA TYR A 21 12.80 -6.10 -10.29
C TYR A 21 13.10 -7.11 -11.41
N TYR A 22 12.28 -8.16 -11.56
CA TYR A 22 12.54 -9.22 -12.55
C TYR A 22 11.76 -9.07 -13.85
N LEU A 23 10.64 -8.34 -13.87
CA LEU A 23 9.70 -8.34 -14.99
C LEU A 23 9.64 -7.03 -15.78
N GLY A 24 10.24 -5.93 -15.29
CA GLY A 24 10.30 -4.64 -16.01
C GLY A 24 8.95 -4.03 -16.41
N SER A 25 7.85 -4.63 -15.93
CA SER A 25 6.44 -4.35 -16.24
C SER A 25 5.61 -4.58 -14.97
N GLY A 26 6.18 -4.12 -13.87
CA GLY A 26 5.67 -4.29 -12.51
C GLY A 26 4.52 -3.37 -12.14
N GLU A 27 3.92 -3.59 -10.98
CA GLU A 27 3.03 -2.59 -10.40
C GLU A 27 3.83 -1.30 -10.10
N PRO A 28 3.26 -0.11 -10.31
CA PRO A 28 3.96 1.11 -9.92
C PRO A 28 4.17 1.13 -8.40
N PRO A 29 5.28 1.72 -7.90
CA PRO A 29 5.50 1.87 -6.48
C PRO A 29 4.30 2.55 -5.80
N GLY A 30 3.95 2.08 -4.62
CA GLY A 30 2.84 2.66 -3.86
C GLY A 30 3.13 4.12 -3.48
N GLU A 31 2.08 4.91 -3.31
CA GLU A 31 2.15 6.30 -2.85
C GLU A 31 1.40 6.49 -1.53
N TRP A 32 1.96 7.32 -0.65
CA TRP A 32 1.30 7.68 0.60
C TRP A 32 0.22 8.74 0.41
N TYR A 33 -0.99 8.43 0.88
CA TYR A 33 -2.14 9.33 0.82
C TYR A 33 -2.77 9.59 2.21
N GLY A 34 -3.48 10.71 2.34
CA GLY A 34 -4.25 11.07 3.54
C GLY A 34 -3.56 12.02 4.52
N LEU A 35 -4.34 12.60 5.44
CA LEU A 35 -3.87 13.63 6.38
C LEU A 35 -2.85 13.10 7.39
N GLY A 36 -2.98 11.86 7.86
CA GLY A 36 -2.02 11.24 8.77
C GLY A 36 -0.60 11.20 8.17
N CYS A 37 -0.49 10.88 6.89
CA CYS A 37 0.79 10.87 6.16
C CYS A 37 1.42 12.26 6.10
N ARG A 38 0.63 13.35 6.04
CA ARG A 38 1.17 14.72 6.08
C ARG A 38 1.84 15.03 7.41
N HIS A 39 1.24 14.60 8.53
CA HIS A 39 1.84 14.76 9.85
C HIS A 39 3.12 13.95 10.04
N LEU A 40 3.21 12.81 9.35
CA LEU A 40 4.38 11.93 9.35
C LEU A 40 5.42 12.30 8.27
N LYS A 41 5.17 13.35 7.46
CA LYS A 41 6.01 13.77 6.33
C LYS A 41 6.22 12.68 5.28
N LEU A 42 5.19 11.87 5.05
CA LEU A 42 5.18 10.80 4.05
C LEU A 42 4.31 11.12 2.84
N TYR A 43 3.40 12.10 2.93
CA TYR A 43 2.43 12.38 1.87
C TYR A 43 3.09 12.65 0.51
N GLY A 44 2.70 11.88 -0.52
CA GLY A 44 3.24 11.99 -1.87
C GLY A 44 4.63 11.36 -2.06
N GLU A 45 5.23 10.81 -1.01
CA GLU A 45 6.46 10.02 -1.10
C GLU A 45 6.14 8.59 -1.56
N THR A 46 7.13 7.95 -2.17
CA THR A 46 7.10 6.52 -2.48
C THR A 46 7.01 5.69 -1.20
N VAL A 47 6.23 4.63 -1.23
CA VAL A 47 6.08 3.68 -0.12
C VAL A 47 7.32 2.78 -0.05
N GLU A 48 8.18 3.06 0.92
CA GLU A 48 9.30 2.19 1.29
C GLU A 48 8.87 1.09 2.25
N LYS A 49 9.49 -0.09 2.11
CA LYS A 49 9.18 -1.30 2.90
C LYS A 49 9.23 -1.03 4.40
N GLU A 50 10.30 -0.40 4.88
CA GLU A 50 10.55 -0.17 6.31
C GLU A 50 9.50 0.77 6.91
N SER A 51 9.10 1.79 6.15
CA SER A 51 8.06 2.74 6.58
C SER A 51 6.69 2.08 6.64
N LEU A 52 6.37 1.24 5.64
CA LEU A 52 5.13 0.46 5.62
C LEU A 52 5.08 -0.53 6.79
N GLU A 53 6.17 -1.26 7.04
CA GLU A 53 6.28 -2.20 8.16
C GLU A 53 6.16 -1.52 9.52
N ALA A 54 6.77 -0.34 9.70
CA ALA A 54 6.62 0.43 10.93
C ALA A 54 5.15 0.84 11.16
N LEU A 55 4.52 1.42 10.15
CA LEU A 55 3.16 1.95 10.24
C LEU A 55 2.10 0.86 10.42
N ILE A 56 2.25 -0.27 9.70
CA ILE A 56 1.31 -1.38 9.83
C ILE A 56 1.37 -2.04 11.21
N ASN A 57 2.49 -1.89 11.91
CA ASN A 57 2.64 -2.35 13.29
C ASN A 57 2.23 -1.27 14.31
N GLY A 58 1.75 -0.11 13.87
CA GLY A 58 1.30 0.98 14.74
C GLY A 58 2.43 1.87 15.26
N GLY A 59 3.61 1.82 14.63
CA GLY A 59 4.74 2.68 14.90
C GLY A 59 4.91 3.79 13.87
N ALA A 60 5.61 4.86 14.23
CA ALA A 60 6.12 5.84 13.30
C ALA A 60 7.40 5.31 12.61
N PRO A 61 7.81 5.86 11.45
CA PRO A 61 9.11 5.54 10.86
C PRO A 61 10.31 5.80 11.79
N SER A 62 10.15 6.67 12.79
CA SER A 62 11.14 6.91 13.84
C SER A 62 11.21 5.82 14.92
N GLY A 63 10.33 4.82 14.87
CA GLY A 63 10.19 3.77 15.89
C GLY A 63 9.32 4.16 17.09
N ALA A 64 8.81 5.40 17.15
CA ALA A 64 7.91 5.83 18.21
C ALA A 64 6.53 5.15 18.08
N PRO A 65 5.91 4.66 19.16
CA PRO A 65 4.57 4.09 19.10
C PRO A 65 3.54 5.18 18.81
N LEU A 66 2.65 4.94 17.84
CA LEU A 66 1.54 5.84 17.50
C LEU A 66 0.21 5.41 18.14
N VAL A 67 0.14 4.17 18.66
CA VAL A 67 -1.04 3.59 19.30
C VAL A 67 -0.65 2.75 20.51
N GLN A 68 -1.60 2.51 21.42
CA GLN A 68 -1.36 1.82 22.69
C GLN A 68 -0.85 0.38 22.54
N ASN A 69 -1.28 -0.33 21.51
CA ASN A 69 -0.90 -1.73 21.23
C ASN A 69 0.07 -1.85 20.03
N ALA A 70 0.90 -0.82 19.81
CA ALA A 70 1.92 -0.87 18.78
C ALA A 70 2.81 -2.12 18.95
N TYR A 71 3.20 -2.73 17.83
CA TYR A 71 4.04 -3.93 17.75
C TYR A 71 3.49 -5.18 18.44
N SER A 72 2.21 -5.19 18.81
CA SER A 72 1.55 -6.37 19.38
C SER A 72 1.01 -7.28 18.28
N ASP A 73 1.23 -8.59 18.42
CA ASP A 73 0.65 -9.62 17.54
C ASP A 73 -0.89 -9.65 17.54
N LYS A 74 -1.52 -9.04 18.55
CA LYS A 74 -2.99 -8.95 18.66
C LYS A 74 -3.57 -7.74 17.91
N ARG A 75 -2.73 -6.91 17.28
CA ARG A 75 -3.15 -5.68 16.58
C ARG A 75 -3.82 -6.01 15.25
N ARG A 76 -4.87 -5.26 14.91
CA ARG A 76 -5.38 -5.20 13.53
C ARG A 76 -4.41 -4.37 12.69
N LEU A 77 -3.66 -5.03 11.81
CA LEU A 77 -2.66 -4.43 10.93
C LEU A 77 -3.22 -3.25 10.11
N GLY A 78 -4.36 -3.47 9.46
CA GLY A 78 -5.06 -2.45 8.68
C GLY A 78 -6.20 -3.05 7.88
N TRP A 79 -6.69 -2.26 6.92
CA TRP A 79 -7.76 -2.63 6.00
C TRP A 79 -7.26 -2.41 4.57
N ASP A 80 -7.45 -3.41 3.73
CA ASP A 80 -7.27 -3.32 2.29
C ASP A 80 -8.58 -2.83 1.67
N CYS A 81 -8.52 -1.70 0.98
CA CYS A 81 -9.62 -1.17 0.20
C CYS A 81 -9.25 -1.29 -1.29
N THR A 82 -9.69 -2.38 -1.93
CA THR A 82 -9.40 -2.63 -3.34
C THR A 82 -10.44 -1.95 -4.22
N PHE A 83 -9.98 -1.09 -5.14
CA PHE A 83 -10.83 -0.38 -6.10
C PHE A 83 -10.73 -1.03 -7.48
N SER A 84 -11.75 -1.77 -7.89
CA SER A 84 -11.79 -2.42 -9.21
C SER A 84 -12.61 -1.58 -10.20
N ALA A 85 -11.99 -1.17 -11.31
CA ALA A 85 -12.68 -0.51 -12.41
C ALA A 85 -13.74 -1.43 -13.06
N PRO A 86 -14.78 -0.88 -13.72
CA PRO A 86 -15.69 -1.67 -14.55
C PRO A 86 -14.91 -2.48 -15.60
N LYS A 87 -15.38 -3.70 -15.93
CA LYS A 87 -14.62 -4.60 -16.80
C LYS A 87 -14.32 -4.00 -18.18
N SER A 88 -15.23 -3.21 -18.73
CA SER A 88 -15.02 -2.47 -19.99
C SER A 88 -13.83 -1.52 -19.92
N VAL A 89 -13.68 -0.76 -18.83
CA VAL A 89 -12.55 0.17 -18.60
C VAL A 89 -11.24 -0.60 -18.55
N SER A 90 -11.20 -1.72 -17.81
CA SER A 90 -9.99 -2.55 -17.74
C SER A 90 -9.58 -3.13 -19.09
N VAL A 91 -10.55 -3.50 -19.96
CA VAL A 91 -10.25 -4.00 -21.30
C VAL A 91 -9.64 -2.90 -22.18
N VAL A 92 -10.19 -1.68 -22.13
CA VAL A 92 -9.62 -0.54 -22.86
C VAL A 92 -8.22 -0.25 -22.38
N TRP A 93 -8.01 -0.11 -21.06
CA TRP A 93 -6.68 0.16 -20.49
C TRP A 93 -5.63 -0.89 -20.89
N ALA A 94 -6.00 -2.17 -20.93
CA ALA A 94 -5.06 -3.25 -21.27
C ALA A 94 -4.77 -3.40 -22.78
N ARG A 95 -5.52 -2.74 -23.67
CA ARG A 95 -5.47 -2.96 -25.13
C ARG A 95 -5.32 -1.70 -25.96
N ALA A 96 -5.60 -0.52 -25.41
CA ALA A 96 -5.46 0.74 -26.11
C ALA A 96 -3.98 1.02 -26.41
N GLU A 97 -3.73 1.70 -27.52
CA GLU A 97 -2.41 2.24 -27.84
C GLU A 97 -2.17 3.51 -27.02
N GLU A 98 -0.91 3.78 -26.66
CA GLU A 98 -0.54 5.03 -25.98
C GLU A 98 -0.86 6.24 -26.89
N GLY A 99 -1.61 7.21 -26.35
CA GLY A 99 -1.92 8.47 -27.05
C GLY A 99 -3.34 8.60 -27.61
N LEU A 100 -4.22 7.64 -27.35
CA LEU A 100 -5.68 7.81 -27.44
C LEU A 100 -6.25 8.48 -26.18
#